data_AF-A0A7V0KIF4-F1
#
_entry.id   AF-A0A7V0KIF4-F1
#
_cell.length_a   1.000
_cell.length_b   1.000
_cell.length_c   1.000
_cell.angle_alpha   90.00
_cell.angle_beta   90.00
_cell.angle_gamma   90.00
#
_symmetry.space_group_name_H-M   'P 1'
#
loop_
_entity.id
_entity.type
_entity.pdbx_description
1 polymer ?
#
loop_
_entity_poly.entity_id
_entity_poly.type
_entity_poly.pdbx_seq_one_letter_code
_entity_poly.pdbx_strand_id
1 'polypeptide(L)'
;VALASLAPIPALAPDEKHPFREYEIKPEELVQQLESGLESGAYSVAWTQIQVYQPKGVVTIDSVPEGAKIYVDGNYVGNTPKTLILPAGTRTITLRKDGFAPYSQRLQLADRTAAEISARLEEVEITPPEEGGALPSGFVVIDLGANSVGGELGIGRTLGVTASARFLHDPALVGPELQIGIRFHLPTASSLRLVLGIGIGLQERYVVTPPGTPIPEKIDIQPETETAVVPSASLGFALNLSPAILFGGYDLRRGPIIGVGLAF
;
A
#
# COMPACT_ATOMS: atom_id res chain seq x y z
N VAL A 1 74.68 -1.20 19.40
CA VAL A 1 74.20 -2.61 19.30
C VAL A 1 73.97 -3.09 20.71
N ALA A 2 72.76 -3.57 21.00
CA ALA A 2 72.24 -3.97 22.31
C ALA A 2 72.05 -2.85 23.37
N LEU A 3 70.82 -2.86 23.91
CA LEU A 3 70.38 -2.54 25.27
C LEU A 3 70.59 -1.13 25.87
N ALA A 4 69.48 -0.39 25.92
CA ALA A 4 69.12 0.43 27.08
C ALA A 4 67.62 0.25 27.35
N SER A 5 67.25 -0.12 28.57
CA SER A 5 65.88 -0.40 28.99
C SER A 5 65.02 0.87 29.05
N LEU A 6 63.75 0.74 28.68
CA LEU A 6 62.68 1.64 29.12
C LEU A 6 61.71 0.80 29.98
N ALA A 7 61.32 1.34 31.14
CA ALA A 7 60.47 0.64 32.10
C ALA A 7 59.15 0.21 31.44
N PRO A 8 58.64 -1.00 31.71
CA PRO A 8 57.30 -1.37 31.28
C PRO A 8 56.31 -0.37 31.88
N ILE A 9 55.34 0.10 31.08
CA ILE A 9 54.24 0.91 31.59
C ILE A 9 53.52 0.03 32.63
N PRO A 10 53.57 0.36 33.94
CA PRO A 10 53.05 -0.54 34.98
C PRO A 10 51.56 -0.86 34.80
N ALA A 11 50.80 0.06 34.19
CA ALA A 11 49.39 -0.12 33.86
C ALA A 11 49.12 -1.19 32.78
N LEU A 12 50.13 -1.56 31.99
CA LEU A 12 50.04 -2.54 30.90
C LEU A 12 50.89 -3.81 31.15
N ALA A 13 51.54 -3.91 32.32
CA ALA A 13 52.33 -5.08 32.67
C ALA A 13 51.40 -6.28 33.02
N PRO A 14 51.66 -7.49 32.47
CA PRO A 14 50.87 -8.67 32.80
C PRO A 14 51.07 -9.11 34.27
N ASP A 15 50.01 -9.62 34.91
CA ASP A 15 50.05 -10.30 36.22
C ASP A 15 50.16 -11.83 36.00
N GLU A 16 50.92 -12.54 36.84
CA GLU A 16 51.03 -14.01 36.84
C GLU A 16 49.68 -14.74 36.87
N LYS A 17 48.65 -14.16 37.49
CA LYS A 17 47.31 -14.76 37.54
C LYS A 17 46.45 -14.39 36.33
N HIS A 18 46.65 -13.22 35.75
CA HIS A 18 45.85 -12.65 34.67
C HIS A 18 46.80 -12.03 33.63
N PRO A 19 47.31 -12.83 32.66
CA PRO A 19 48.23 -12.32 31.64
C PRO A 19 47.61 -11.22 30.76
N PHE A 20 46.28 -11.09 30.80
CA PHE A 20 45.52 -10.02 30.17
C PHE A 20 44.54 -9.46 31.19
N ARG A 21 44.67 -8.17 31.53
CA ARG A 21 43.72 -7.46 32.39
C ARG A 21 42.49 -7.09 31.57
N GLU A 22 41.31 -7.51 32.04
CA GLU A 22 40.05 -7.15 31.41
C GLU A 22 39.69 -5.71 31.78
N TYR A 23 39.30 -4.93 30.77
CA TYR A 23 38.89 -3.54 30.93
C TYR A 23 37.49 -3.38 30.34
N GLU A 24 36.50 -3.06 31.18
CA GLU A 24 35.11 -2.77 30.77
C GLU A 24 34.96 -1.33 30.24
N ILE A 25 35.92 -0.83 29.48
CA ILE A 25 35.87 0.51 28.87
C ILE A 25 35.88 0.40 27.36
N LYS A 26 35.31 1.41 26.69
CA LYS A 26 35.34 1.47 25.22
C LYS A 26 36.79 1.64 24.74
N PRO A 27 37.17 1.04 23.59
CA PRO A 27 38.53 1.15 23.07
C PRO A 27 39.03 2.59 22.93
N GLU A 28 38.15 3.52 22.54
CA GLU A 28 38.51 4.94 22.35
C GLU A 28 38.85 5.64 23.68
N GLU A 29 38.18 5.25 24.76
CA GLU A 29 38.40 5.81 26.09
C GLU A 29 39.68 5.27 26.72
N LEU A 30 40.00 3.99 26.47
CA LEU A 30 41.29 3.39 26.85
C LEU A 30 42.46 4.14 26.20
N VAL A 31 42.35 4.49 24.91
CA VAL A 31 43.39 5.24 24.19
C VAL A 31 43.62 6.60 24.84
N GLN A 32 42.55 7.35 25.15
CA GLN A 32 42.69 8.65 25.82
C GLN A 32 43.31 8.53 27.23
N GLN A 33 42.97 7.49 27.99
CA GLN A 33 43.56 7.28 29.31
C GLN A 33 45.05 6.97 29.23
N LEU A 34 45.46 6.14 28.27
CA LEU A 34 46.88 5.87 28.00
C LEU A 34 47.62 7.13 27.56
N GLU A 35 47.05 7.92 26.66
CA GLU A 35 47.62 9.20 26.21
C GLU A 35 47.73 10.21 27.37
N SER A 36 46.74 10.26 28.26
CA SER A 36 46.72 11.19 29.40
C SER A 36 47.69 10.81 30.53
N GLY A 37 48.11 9.54 30.59
CA GLY A 37 49.02 9.01 31.62
C GLY A 37 50.48 8.93 31.19
N LEU A 38 50.80 9.25 29.93
CA LEU A 38 52.17 9.26 29.42
C LEU A 38 52.78 10.66 29.56
N GLU A 39 53.85 10.78 30.34
CA GLU A 39 54.64 12.01 30.43
C GLU A 39 55.38 12.30 29.10
N SER A 40 55.92 13.51 28.93
CA SER A 40 56.71 13.83 27.73
C SER A 40 58.08 13.14 27.81
N GLY A 41 58.34 12.16 26.95
CA GLY A 41 59.58 11.39 26.94
C GLY A 41 59.75 10.50 25.71
N ALA A 42 60.94 9.89 25.57
CA ALA A 42 61.22 8.92 24.52
C ALA A 42 60.82 7.52 25.00
N TYR A 43 59.75 6.97 24.44
CA TYR A 43 59.26 5.62 24.74
C TYR A 43 59.56 4.66 23.59
N SER A 44 59.82 3.39 23.89
CA SER A 44 59.89 2.32 22.89
C SER A 44 58.92 1.22 23.28
N VAL A 45 57.97 0.91 22.41
CA VAL A 45 57.04 -0.22 22.59
C VAL A 45 57.52 -1.35 21.70
N ALA A 46 57.91 -2.49 22.28
CA ALA A 46 58.40 -3.64 21.49
C ALA A 46 57.27 -4.28 20.68
N TRP A 47 56.07 -4.37 21.25
CA TRP A 47 54.79 -4.67 20.62
C TRP A 47 53.68 -4.50 21.68
N THR A 48 52.46 -4.23 21.26
CA THR A 48 51.24 -4.29 22.10
C THR A 48 50.20 -5.06 21.34
N GLN A 49 49.55 -6.01 22.01
CA GLN A 49 48.45 -6.79 21.46
C GLN A 49 47.19 -6.47 22.26
N ILE A 50 46.19 -5.88 21.60
CA ILE A 50 44.87 -5.63 22.18
C ILE A 50 43.95 -6.74 21.67
N GLN A 51 43.37 -7.53 22.58
CA GLN A 51 42.31 -8.47 22.23
C GLN A 51 40.95 -7.85 22.55
N VAL A 52 40.19 -7.55 21.50
CA VAL A 52 38.80 -7.09 21.65
C VAL A 52 37.92 -8.31 21.83
N TYR A 53 37.39 -8.51 23.03
CA TYR A 53 36.41 -9.55 23.31
C TYR A 53 35.00 -8.97 23.16
N GLN A 54 34.17 -9.61 22.33
CA GLN A 54 32.75 -9.31 22.24
C GLN A 54 31.96 -10.38 22.99
N PRO A 55 31.32 -10.03 24.12
CA PRO A 55 30.46 -10.95 24.85
C PRO A 55 29.39 -11.56 23.95
N LYS A 56 29.21 -12.87 24.02
CA LYS A 56 28.30 -13.61 23.14
C LYS A 56 27.61 -14.76 23.85
N GLY A 57 26.36 -15.02 23.46
CA GLY A 57 25.56 -16.14 23.91
C GLY A 57 25.21 -17.10 22.76
N VAL A 58 24.92 -18.34 23.09
CA VAL A 58 24.41 -19.36 22.17
C VAL A 58 22.89 -19.44 22.31
N VAL A 59 22.16 -19.40 21.20
CA VAL A 59 20.70 -19.51 21.20
C VAL A 59 20.28 -20.63 20.28
N THR A 60 19.60 -21.64 20.81
CA THR A 60 18.96 -22.70 20.02
C THR A 60 17.48 -22.35 19.83
N ILE A 61 17.01 -22.39 18.59
CA ILE A 61 15.68 -21.91 18.22
C ILE A 61 14.96 -23.02 17.45
N ASP A 62 13.85 -23.46 18.01
CA ASP A 62 12.99 -24.52 17.50
C ASP A 62 11.56 -24.01 17.32
N SER A 63 10.84 -24.59 16.35
CA SER A 63 9.42 -24.30 16.19
C SER A 63 8.61 -25.53 15.83
N VAL A 64 7.34 -25.52 16.24
CA VAL A 64 6.34 -26.50 15.81
C VAL A 64 5.22 -25.76 15.10
N PRO A 65 5.01 -25.98 13.78
CA PRO A 65 5.80 -26.84 12.89
C PRO A 65 7.20 -26.28 12.57
N GLU A 66 8.14 -27.17 12.19
CA GLU A 66 9.52 -26.82 11.82
C GLU A 66 9.61 -26.00 10.53
N GLY A 67 10.77 -25.39 10.24
CA GLY A 67 11.01 -24.65 9.01
C GLY A 67 10.51 -23.20 9.01
N ALA A 68 10.15 -22.66 10.18
CA ALA A 68 9.78 -21.25 10.33
C ALA A 68 11.01 -20.34 10.08
N LYS A 69 10.81 -19.25 9.35
CA LYS A 69 11.84 -18.22 9.09
C LYS A 69 12.15 -17.49 10.39
N ILE A 70 13.43 -17.42 10.74
CA ILE A 70 13.96 -16.77 11.93
C ILE A 70 14.46 -15.38 11.57
N TYR A 71 14.03 -14.39 12.34
CA TYR A 71 14.50 -13.01 12.27
C TYR A 71 15.08 -12.59 13.62
N VAL A 72 16.28 -12.00 13.61
CA VAL A 72 16.93 -11.43 14.80
C VAL A 72 17.04 -9.92 14.59
N ASP A 73 16.42 -9.15 15.47
CA ASP A 73 16.35 -7.69 15.38
C ASP A 73 15.86 -7.20 13.99
N GLY A 74 14.92 -7.94 13.40
CA GLY A 74 14.33 -7.68 12.09
C GLY A 74 15.10 -8.26 10.90
N ASN A 75 16.31 -8.79 11.09
CA ASN A 75 17.11 -9.36 10.01
C ASN A 75 16.91 -10.86 9.88
N TYR A 76 16.68 -11.35 8.66
CA TYR A 76 16.54 -12.78 8.39
C TYR A 76 17.86 -13.52 8.57
N VAL A 77 17.85 -14.62 9.34
CA VAL A 77 19.06 -15.38 9.67
C VAL A 77 18.97 -16.87 9.33
N GLY A 78 17.84 -17.37 8.82
CA GLY A 78 17.64 -18.78 8.44
C GLY A 78 16.28 -19.32 8.88
N ASN A 79 16.16 -20.64 8.98
CA ASN A 79 14.93 -21.33 9.38
C ASN A 79 15.16 -22.21 10.62
N THR A 80 14.10 -22.48 11.38
CA THR A 80 14.11 -23.47 12.48
C THR A 80 14.17 -24.91 11.95
N PRO A 81 14.77 -25.86 12.69
CA PRO A 81 15.56 -25.65 13.91
C PRO A 81 16.95 -25.07 13.60
N LYS A 82 17.43 -24.11 14.40
CA LYS A 82 18.77 -23.51 14.21
C LYS A 82 19.39 -22.99 15.50
N THR A 83 20.69 -23.26 15.65
CA THR A 83 21.53 -22.66 16.69
C THR A 83 22.31 -21.46 16.14
N LEU A 84 22.28 -20.35 16.88
CA LEU A 84 22.93 -19.10 16.54
C LEU A 84 23.86 -18.66 17.67
N ILE A 85 24.96 -17.98 17.31
CA ILE A 85 25.81 -17.26 18.27
C ILE A 85 25.50 -15.78 18.10
N LEU A 86 24.95 -15.17 19.15
CA LEU A 86 24.49 -13.78 19.13
C LEU A 86 25.26 -12.93 20.14
N PRO A 87 25.56 -11.65 19.84
CA PRO A 87 26.19 -10.78 20.82
C PRO A 87 25.27 -10.58 22.03
N ALA A 88 25.88 -10.48 23.21
CA ALA A 88 25.18 -10.21 24.45
C ALA A 88 24.38 -8.89 24.37
N GLY A 89 23.35 -8.80 25.21
CA GLY A 89 22.37 -7.71 25.20
C GLY A 89 20.96 -8.19 24.88
N THR A 90 20.05 -7.23 24.79
CA THR A 90 18.65 -7.50 24.45
C THR A 90 18.50 -7.76 22.95
N ARG A 91 17.89 -8.90 22.58
CA ARG A 91 17.62 -9.30 21.20
C ARG A 91 16.15 -9.62 21.02
N THR A 92 15.58 -9.23 19.89
CA THR A 92 14.20 -9.61 19.52
C THR A 92 14.26 -10.71 18.49
N ILE A 93 13.74 -11.89 18.84
CA ILE A 93 13.65 -13.05 17.96
C ILE A 93 12.21 -13.14 17.46
N THR A 94 12.04 -13.17 16.15
CA THR A 94 10.73 -13.30 15.51
C THR A 94 10.72 -14.50 14.58
N LEU A 95 9.73 -15.36 14.73
CA LEU A 95 9.51 -16.52 13.88
C LEU A 95 8.32 -16.29 12.98
N ARG A 96 8.46 -16.60 11.69
CA ARG A 96 7.40 -16.47 10.70
C ARG A 96 7.29 -17.73 9.87
N LYS A 97 6.08 -18.24 9.70
CA LYS A 97 5.79 -19.34 8.80
C LYS A 97 4.46 -19.06 8.10
N ASP A 98 4.39 -19.39 6.82
CA ASP A 98 3.19 -19.15 6.02
C ASP A 98 2.01 -19.95 6.60
N GLY A 99 0.86 -19.29 6.79
CA GLY A 99 -0.31 -19.88 7.45
C GLY A 99 -0.29 -19.84 8.99
N PHE A 100 0.73 -19.26 9.61
CA PHE A 100 0.86 -19.20 11.08
C PHE A 100 1.04 -17.77 11.57
N ALA A 101 0.58 -17.50 12.80
CA ALA A 101 0.73 -16.21 13.44
C ALA A 101 2.21 -15.96 13.76
N PRO A 102 2.74 -14.74 13.56
CA PRO A 102 4.13 -14.44 13.86
C PRO A 102 4.37 -14.50 15.38
N TYR A 103 5.34 -15.30 15.79
CA TYR A 103 5.78 -15.36 17.18
C TYR A 103 6.93 -14.39 17.40
N SER A 104 6.91 -13.59 18.47
CA SER A 104 8.00 -12.68 18.81
C SER A 104 8.33 -12.74 20.30
N GLN A 105 9.61 -12.92 20.62
CA GLN A 105 10.12 -12.98 21.98
C GLN A 105 11.36 -12.09 22.11
N ARG A 106 11.40 -11.31 23.19
CA ARG A 106 12.58 -10.54 23.58
C ARG A 106 13.43 -11.37 24.55
N LEU A 107 14.71 -11.50 24.25
CA LEU A 107 15.67 -12.30 25.02
C LEU A 107 16.80 -11.39 25.52
N GLN A 108 17.15 -11.51 26.79
CA GLN A 108 18.34 -10.89 27.35
C GLN A 108 19.48 -11.91 27.35
N LEU A 109 20.51 -11.69 26.55
CA LEU A 109 21.69 -12.56 26.49
C LEU A 109 22.82 -11.97 27.33
N ALA A 110 23.47 -12.82 28.13
CA ALA A 110 24.69 -12.49 28.85
C ALA A 110 25.88 -13.28 28.28
N ASP A 111 27.10 -12.91 28.68
CA ASP A 111 28.30 -13.56 28.15
C ASP A 111 28.34 -15.05 28.48
N ARG A 112 28.73 -15.87 27.49
CA ARG A 112 28.85 -17.35 27.59
C ARG A 112 27.58 -18.05 28.07
N THR A 113 26.42 -17.43 27.92
CA THR A 113 25.14 -18.06 28.25
C THR A 113 24.58 -18.86 27.09
N ALA A 114 23.81 -19.89 27.41
CA ALA A 114 23.00 -20.63 26.46
C ALA A 114 21.52 -20.35 26.74
N ALA A 115 20.76 -20.07 25.69
CA ALA A 115 19.32 -19.87 25.75
C ALA A 115 18.62 -20.77 24.74
N GLU A 116 17.40 -21.18 25.05
CA GLU A 116 16.58 -22.02 24.20
C GLU A 116 15.23 -21.36 23.98
N ILE A 117 14.79 -21.32 22.73
CA ILE A 117 13.47 -20.83 22.31
C ILE A 117 12.78 -21.98 21.61
N SER A 118 11.72 -22.49 22.23
CA SER A 118 10.83 -23.46 21.60
C SER A 118 9.45 -22.84 21.45
N ALA A 119 9.06 -22.54 20.21
CA ALA A 119 7.79 -21.88 19.92
C ALA A 119 6.83 -22.83 19.21
N ARG A 120 5.64 -23.02 19.78
CA ARG A 120 4.52 -23.61 19.04
C ARG A 120 3.81 -22.48 18.31
N LEU A 121 3.85 -22.51 16.99
CA LEU A 121 3.18 -21.51 16.18
C LEU A 121 1.69 -21.86 16.11
N GLU A 122 0.86 -20.88 16.37
CA GLU A 122 -0.58 -20.99 16.19
C GLU A 122 -0.87 -20.84 14.71
N GLU A 123 -1.54 -21.85 14.15
CA GLU A 123 -2.09 -21.75 12.81
C GLU A 123 -3.06 -20.57 12.82
N VAL A 124 -2.87 -19.66 11.87
CA VAL A 124 -3.93 -18.71 11.60
C VAL A 124 -4.98 -19.56 10.92
N GLU A 125 -6.02 -19.94 11.69
CA GLU A 125 -7.27 -20.29 11.07
C GLU A 125 -7.59 -19.11 10.16
N ILE A 126 -7.39 -19.30 8.86
CA ILE A 126 -8.13 -18.56 7.87
C ILE A 126 -9.58 -18.97 8.09
N THR A 127 -10.21 -18.38 9.12
CA THR A 127 -11.63 -18.09 9.00
C THR A 127 -11.75 -17.48 7.63
N PRO A 128 -12.51 -18.11 6.70
CA PRO A 128 -12.89 -17.44 5.48
C PRO A 128 -13.27 -16.02 5.90
N PRO A 129 -12.76 -14.96 5.22
CA PRO A 129 -13.24 -13.61 5.54
C PRO A 129 -14.75 -13.73 5.60
N GLU A 130 -15.36 -13.35 6.73
CA GLU A 130 -16.79 -13.52 6.96
C GLU A 130 -17.50 -13.29 5.61
N GLU A 131 -18.17 -14.32 5.10
CA GLU A 131 -19.13 -14.11 4.01
C GLU A 131 -20.14 -13.10 4.56
N GLY A 132 -19.88 -11.82 4.28
CA GLY A 132 -20.25 -10.75 5.20
C GLY A 132 -19.53 -9.42 4.94
N GLY A 133 -18.54 -9.38 4.05
CA GLY A 133 -18.37 -8.19 3.22
C GLY A 133 -19.64 -8.03 2.39
N ALA A 134 -20.67 -7.36 2.93
CA ALA A 134 -21.89 -7.05 2.22
C ALA A 134 -21.51 -6.66 0.80
N LEU A 135 -22.02 -7.38 -0.21
CA LEU A 135 -21.85 -6.96 -1.60
C LEU A 135 -22.13 -5.46 -1.62
N PRO A 136 -21.23 -4.63 -2.18
CA PRO A 136 -21.37 -3.19 -2.08
C PRO A 136 -22.76 -2.85 -2.59
N SER A 137 -23.62 -2.31 -1.71
CA SER A 137 -25.06 -2.17 -1.99
C SER A 137 -25.24 -1.58 -3.38
N GLY A 138 -25.90 -2.34 -4.24
CA GLY A 138 -26.21 -1.92 -5.59
C GLY A 138 -27.21 -0.78 -5.54
N PHE A 139 -27.28 -0.01 -6.61
CA PHE A 139 -28.40 0.87 -6.82
C PHE A 139 -28.75 1.01 -8.28
N VAL A 140 -30.01 1.30 -8.54
CA VAL A 140 -30.52 1.66 -9.85
C VAL A 140 -31.29 2.97 -9.73
N VAL A 141 -31.08 3.88 -10.67
CA VAL A 141 -31.84 5.13 -10.81
C VAL A 141 -32.37 5.20 -12.24
N ILE A 142 -33.60 5.67 -12.40
CA ILE A 142 -34.15 6.09 -13.69
C ILE A 142 -34.32 7.59 -13.61
N ASP A 143 -33.86 8.31 -14.63
CA ASP A 143 -33.93 9.76 -14.69
C ASP A 143 -34.55 10.26 -16.00
N LEU A 144 -35.28 11.36 -15.90
CA LEU A 144 -35.98 12.02 -16.99
C LEU A 144 -35.46 13.43 -17.14
N GLY A 145 -35.25 13.85 -18.39
CA GLY A 145 -35.08 15.25 -18.77
C GLY A 145 -36.22 15.70 -19.68
N ALA A 146 -36.23 16.98 -20.07
CA ALA A 146 -37.31 17.58 -20.87
C ALA A 146 -37.64 16.79 -22.14
N ASN A 147 -36.61 16.22 -22.78
CA ASN A 147 -36.71 15.42 -24.00
C ASN A 147 -35.80 14.20 -23.95
N SER A 148 -35.55 13.64 -22.77
CA SER A 148 -34.66 12.49 -22.63
C SER A 148 -35.08 11.54 -21.52
N VAL A 149 -34.71 10.27 -21.69
CA VAL A 149 -34.80 9.24 -20.65
C VAL A 149 -33.43 8.64 -20.45
N GLY A 150 -33.09 8.38 -19.20
CA GLY A 150 -31.83 7.76 -18.83
C GLY A 150 -31.97 6.88 -17.62
N GLY A 151 -30.91 6.16 -17.34
CA GLY A 151 -30.77 5.40 -16.12
C GLY A 151 -29.32 5.29 -15.70
N GLU A 152 -29.15 4.87 -14.46
CA GLU A 152 -27.88 4.65 -13.83
C GLU A 152 -27.94 3.33 -13.07
N LEU A 153 -26.91 2.51 -13.23
CA LEU A 153 -26.65 1.33 -12.41
C LEU A 153 -25.33 1.53 -11.69
N GLY A 154 -25.30 1.32 -10.38
CA GLY A 154 -24.09 1.57 -9.62
C GLY A 154 -23.90 0.70 -8.39
N ILE A 155 -22.73 0.87 -7.79
CA ILE A 155 -22.22 0.08 -6.67
C ILE A 155 -21.83 0.98 -5.50
N GLY A 156 -22.09 0.50 -4.28
CA GLY A 156 -21.73 1.18 -3.04
C GLY A 156 -22.27 2.62 -2.93
N ARG A 157 -23.29 2.95 -3.72
CA ARG A 157 -23.84 4.29 -3.92
C ARG A 157 -22.78 5.39 -4.12
N THR A 158 -21.64 5.02 -4.74
CA THR A 158 -20.46 5.86 -4.94
C THR A 158 -20.09 6.00 -6.41
N LEU A 159 -20.32 4.95 -7.20
CA LEU A 159 -20.00 4.90 -8.62
C LEU A 159 -21.18 4.32 -9.39
N GLY A 160 -21.54 4.95 -10.51
CA GLY A 160 -22.56 4.44 -11.42
C GLY A 160 -22.18 4.59 -12.88
N VAL A 161 -22.69 3.68 -13.70
CA VAL A 161 -22.64 3.74 -15.16
C VAL A 161 -24.01 4.19 -15.66
N THR A 162 -24.02 5.13 -16.59
CA THR A 162 -25.24 5.73 -17.11
C THR A 162 -25.45 5.40 -18.57
N ALA A 163 -26.70 5.18 -18.94
CA ALA A 163 -27.12 5.13 -20.33
C ALA A 163 -28.34 6.04 -20.52
N SER A 164 -28.43 6.77 -21.62
CA SER A 164 -29.58 7.63 -21.90
C SER A 164 -29.83 7.83 -23.38
N ALA A 165 -31.06 8.19 -23.71
CA ALA A 165 -31.50 8.59 -25.04
C ALA A 165 -32.12 9.98 -24.96
N ARG A 166 -31.69 10.88 -25.83
CA ARG A 166 -32.24 12.24 -25.98
C ARG A 166 -32.86 12.42 -27.35
N PHE A 167 -34.09 12.89 -27.38
CA PHE A 167 -34.90 13.02 -28.59
C PHE A 167 -34.91 14.48 -29.03
N LEU A 168 -34.24 14.78 -30.14
CA LEU A 168 -34.26 16.09 -30.76
C LEU A 168 -35.23 16.12 -31.93
N HIS A 169 -36.00 17.19 -32.03
CA HIS A 169 -36.87 17.44 -33.17
C HIS A 169 -36.12 18.33 -34.18
N ASP A 170 -35.20 17.72 -34.91
CA ASP A 170 -34.38 18.37 -35.93
C ASP A 170 -34.39 17.51 -37.21
N PRO A 171 -34.85 18.03 -38.36
CA PRO A 171 -34.91 17.29 -39.61
C PRO A 171 -33.53 16.88 -40.16
N ALA A 172 -32.43 17.47 -39.68
CA ALA A 172 -31.08 17.07 -40.05
C ALA A 172 -30.56 15.83 -39.28
N LEU A 173 -31.28 15.39 -38.24
CA LEU A 173 -30.86 14.31 -37.36
C LEU A 173 -31.63 13.02 -37.64
N VAL A 174 -30.95 11.88 -37.41
CA VAL A 174 -31.53 10.55 -37.51
C VAL A 174 -31.58 9.95 -36.11
N GLY A 175 -32.80 9.66 -35.63
CA GLY A 175 -33.02 9.02 -34.34
C GLY A 175 -32.55 9.83 -33.12
N PRO A 176 -32.50 9.21 -31.93
CA PRO A 176 -32.07 9.86 -30.71
C PRO A 176 -30.54 9.96 -30.60
N GLU A 177 -30.08 10.92 -29.81
CA GLU A 177 -28.70 10.90 -29.30
C GLU A 177 -28.61 9.87 -28.18
N LEU A 178 -27.79 8.83 -28.37
CA LEU A 178 -27.52 7.82 -27.36
C LEU A 178 -26.26 8.17 -26.58
N GLN A 179 -26.35 8.23 -25.25
CA GLN A 179 -25.20 8.54 -24.40
C GLN A 179 -24.89 7.41 -23.44
N ILE A 180 -23.59 7.20 -23.23
CA ILE A 180 -23.06 6.38 -22.14
C ILE A 180 -22.10 7.23 -21.30
N GLY A 181 -22.02 6.93 -20.01
CA GLY A 181 -21.20 7.72 -19.10
C GLY A 181 -20.98 7.05 -17.76
N ILE A 182 -20.23 7.76 -16.92
CA ILE A 182 -19.93 7.37 -15.55
C ILE A 182 -20.31 8.54 -14.65
N ARG A 183 -20.95 8.25 -13.52
CA ARG A 183 -21.23 9.21 -12.45
C ARG A 183 -20.53 8.81 -11.16
N PHE A 184 -19.94 9.80 -10.51
CA PHE A 184 -19.34 9.69 -9.18
C PHE A 184 -20.27 10.36 -8.17
N HIS A 185 -20.64 9.62 -7.14
CA HIS A 185 -21.49 10.06 -6.05
C HIS A 185 -20.62 10.31 -4.82
N LEU A 186 -20.19 11.57 -4.66
CA LEU A 186 -19.30 12.00 -3.60
C LEU A 186 -20.11 12.30 -2.33
N PRO A 187 -19.84 11.64 -1.20
CA PRO A 187 -20.56 11.90 0.05
C PRO A 187 -20.25 13.32 0.55
N THR A 188 -21.30 14.12 0.77
CA THR A 188 -21.18 15.47 1.35
C THR A 188 -21.85 15.58 2.72
N ALA A 189 -22.85 14.73 2.99
CA ALA A 189 -23.44 14.50 4.31
C ALA A 189 -23.96 13.05 4.42
N SER A 190 -24.58 12.69 5.55
CA SER A 190 -25.06 11.31 5.81
C SER A 190 -26.02 10.78 4.74
N SER A 191 -26.87 11.64 4.17
CA SER A 191 -27.83 11.27 3.12
C SER A 191 -27.64 12.03 1.81
N LEU A 192 -26.86 13.11 1.81
CA LEU A 192 -26.65 13.97 0.63
C LEU A 192 -25.34 13.58 -0.07
N ARG A 193 -25.39 13.51 -1.40
CA ARG A 193 -24.22 13.34 -2.25
C ARG A 193 -24.19 14.39 -3.34
N LEU A 194 -22.99 14.83 -3.66
CA LEU A 194 -22.68 15.55 -4.90
C LEU A 194 -22.48 14.52 -6.01
N VAL A 195 -23.10 14.73 -7.17
CA VAL A 195 -23.00 13.83 -8.31
C VAL A 195 -22.28 14.53 -9.45
N LEU A 196 -21.17 13.95 -9.91
CA LEU A 196 -20.38 14.43 -11.04
C LEU A 196 -20.37 13.36 -12.12
N GLY A 197 -20.77 13.71 -13.34
CA GLY A 197 -20.83 12.79 -14.46
C GLY A 197 -20.02 13.26 -15.66
N ILE A 198 -19.43 12.31 -16.35
CA ILE A 198 -18.82 12.49 -17.67
C ILE A 198 -19.33 11.40 -18.61
N GLY A 199 -19.48 11.73 -19.88
CA GLY A 199 -19.99 10.78 -20.86
C GLY A 199 -19.68 11.16 -22.28
N ILE A 200 -20.05 10.27 -23.18
CA ILE A 200 -20.01 10.46 -24.61
C ILE A 200 -21.37 10.11 -25.20
N GLY A 201 -21.79 10.89 -26.18
CA GLY A 201 -22.98 10.70 -26.97
C GLY A 201 -22.64 10.36 -28.41
N LEU A 202 -23.50 9.59 -29.03
CA LEU A 202 -23.49 9.28 -30.46
C LEU A 202 -24.79 9.82 -31.05
N GLN A 203 -24.68 10.65 -32.08
CA GLN A 203 -25.82 11.20 -32.82
C GLN A 203 -25.61 10.98 -34.30
N GLU A 204 -26.55 10.29 -34.95
CA GLU A 204 -26.58 10.18 -36.40
C GLU A 204 -27.19 11.44 -37.02
N ARG A 205 -26.60 11.89 -38.12
CA ARG A 205 -27.08 13.05 -38.90
C ARG A 205 -26.97 12.77 -40.40
N TYR A 206 -27.85 13.38 -41.18
CA TYR A 206 -27.77 13.34 -42.63
C TYR A 206 -26.56 14.15 -43.12
N VAL A 207 -25.85 13.62 -44.11
CA VAL A 207 -24.77 14.34 -44.78
C VAL A 207 -25.40 15.36 -45.75
N VAL A 208 -25.17 16.65 -45.50
CA VAL A 208 -25.65 17.71 -46.39
C VAL A 208 -24.75 17.74 -47.63
N THR A 209 -25.33 17.46 -48.80
CA THR A 209 -24.60 17.57 -50.08
C THR A 209 -24.24 19.05 -50.34
N PRO A 210 -22.98 19.38 -50.69
CA PRO A 210 -22.58 20.75 -51.00
C PRO A 210 -23.44 21.39 -52.11
N PRO A 211 -23.76 22.69 -52.03
CA PRO A 211 -24.47 23.38 -53.10
C PRO A 211 -23.68 23.28 -54.43
N GLY A 212 -24.31 22.75 -55.47
CA GLY A 212 -23.71 22.62 -56.81
C GLY A 212 -23.16 21.25 -57.17
N THR A 213 -23.30 20.23 -56.32
CA THR A 213 -23.04 18.84 -56.73
C THR A 213 -24.12 18.35 -57.68
N PRO A 214 -23.79 17.87 -58.91
CA PRO A 214 -24.78 17.35 -59.83
C PRO A 214 -25.46 16.11 -59.22
N ILE A 215 -26.78 16.14 -59.05
CA ILE A 215 -27.57 14.99 -58.61
C ILE A 215 -28.00 14.25 -59.89
N PRO A 216 -27.51 13.02 -60.16
CA PRO A 216 -27.97 12.26 -61.32
C PRO A 216 -29.46 11.90 -61.17
N GLU A 217 -30.27 12.22 -62.17
CA GLU A 217 -31.74 12.21 -62.14
C GLU A 217 -32.41 10.82 -62.05
N LYS A 218 -31.71 9.75 -61.65
CA LYS A 218 -32.34 8.41 -61.68
C LYS A 218 -31.77 7.32 -60.79
N ILE A 219 -31.11 7.67 -59.68
CA ILE A 219 -30.71 6.69 -58.68
C ILE A 219 -31.39 7.08 -57.36
N ASP A 220 -32.13 6.16 -56.76
CA ASP A 220 -32.64 6.29 -55.40
C ASP A 220 -31.44 6.16 -54.45
N ILE A 221 -30.73 7.27 -54.24
CA ILE A 221 -29.60 7.33 -53.34
C ILE A 221 -30.19 7.48 -51.93
N GLN A 222 -30.15 6.41 -51.15
CA GLN A 222 -30.41 6.50 -49.71
C GLN A 222 -29.52 7.61 -49.14
N PRO A 223 -30.08 8.61 -48.43
CA PRO A 223 -29.30 9.73 -47.93
C PRO A 223 -28.18 9.22 -47.01
N GLU A 224 -26.94 9.60 -47.32
CA GLU A 224 -25.78 9.19 -46.52
C GLU A 224 -25.89 9.77 -45.10
N THR A 225 -25.54 8.97 -44.10
CA THR A 225 -25.55 9.35 -42.69
C THR A 225 -24.16 9.29 -42.08
N GLU A 226 -23.86 10.20 -41.16
CA GLU A 226 -22.62 10.21 -40.39
C GLU A 226 -22.93 10.16 -38.88
N THR A 227 -22.14 9.42 -38.10
CA THR A 227 -22.24 9.37 -36.64
C THR A 227 -21.32 10.42 -36.02
N ALA A 228 -21.90 11.45 -35.41
CA ALA A 228 -21.17 12.43 -34.62
C ALA A 228 -20.93 11.91 -33.20
N VAL A 229 -19.68 11.94 -32.74
CA VAL A 229 -19.32 11.70 -31.33
C VAL A 229 -19.32 13.04 -30.59
N VAL A 230 -20.11 13.13 -29.52
CA VAL A 230 -20.28 14.37 -28.75
C VAL A 230 -19.94 14.14 -27.27
N PRO A 231 -19.07 14.95 -26.65
CA PRO A 231 -18.82 14.82 -25.21
C PRO A 231 -20.03 15.33 -24.40
N SER A 232 -20.23 14.75 -23.21
CA SER A 232 -21.23 15.17 -22.23
C SER A 232 -20.62 15.25 -20.83
N ALA A 233 -21.21 16.09 -20.00
CA ALA A 233 -20.92 16.16 -18.56
C ALA A 233 -22.21 16.48 -17.81
N SER A 234 -22.30 16.04 -16.56
CA SER A 234 -23.43 16.33 -15.68
C SER A 234 -22.98 16.68 -14.27
N LEU A 235 -23.79 17.50 -13.60
CA LEU A 235 -23.62 17.92 -12.22
C LEU A 235 -24.97 17.84 -11.52
N GLY A 236 -25.02 17.29 -10.31
CA GLY A 236 -26.26 17.20 -9.55
C GLY A 236 -26.05 16.82 -8.11
N PHE A 237 -27.16 16.48 -7.46
CA PHE A 237 -27.19 15.98 -6.10
C PHE A 237 -28.08 14.74 -6.01
N ALA A 238 -27.74 13.84 -5.08
CA ALA A 238 -28.55 12.69 -4.74
C ALA A 238 -28.88 12.67 -3.24
N LEU A 239 -30.15 12.43 -2.90
CA LEU A 239 -30.63 12.19 -1.55
C LEU A 239 -30.89 10.70 -1.36
N ASN A 240 -30.28 10.11 -0.34
CA ASN A 240 -30.39 8.70 -0.01
C ASN A 240 -31.32 8.51 1.18
N LEU A 241 -32.53 8.10 0.86
CA LEU A 241 -33.64 7.88 1.78
C LEU A 241 -33.88 6.36 1.83
N SER A 242 -32.88 5.61 2.30
CA SER A 242 -32.78 4.14 2.16
C SER A 242 -34.14 3.43 2.36
N PRO A 243 -34.62 2.64 1.38
CA PRO A 243 -33.91 2.22 0.16
C PRO A 243 -33.99 3.22 -1.01
N ALA A 244 -34.79 4.28 -0.92
CA ALA A 244 -35.03 5.20 -2.02
C ALA A 244 -33.85 6.15 -2.27
N ILE A 245 -33.69 6.53 -3.54
CA ILE A 245 -32.75 7.56 -3.99
C ILE A 245 -33.54 8.59 -4.79
N LEU A 246 -33.40 9.86 -4.45
CA LEU A 246 -33.87 10.98 -5.28
C LEU A 246 -32.66 11.66 -5.89
N PHE A 247 -32.68 11.88 -7.19
CA PHE A 247 -31.61 12.51 -7.93
C PHE A 247 -32.13 13.75 -8.66
N GLY A 248 -31.35 14.82 -8.66
CA GLY A 248 -31.63 16.01 -9.44
C GLY A 248 -30.33 16.66 -9.91
N GLY A 249 -30.27 17.05 -11.18
CA GLY A 249 -29.07 17.62 -11.76
C GLY A 249 -29.30 18.29 -13.10
N TYR A 250 -28.20 18.68 -13.71
CA TYR A 250 -28.15 19.24 -15.05
C TYR A 250 -27.09 18.48 -15.86
N ASP A 251 -27.47 18.01 -17.03
CA ASP A 251 -26.58 17.41 -18.01
C ASP A 251 -26.45 18.36 -19.20
N LEU A 252 -25.22 18.58 -19.67
CA LEU A 252 -24.93 19.58 -20.69
C LEU A 252 -25.66 19.34 -22.02
N ARG A 253 -26.04 18.09 -22.30
CA ARG A 253 -26.76 17.71 -23.52
C ARG A 253 -28.26 17.58 -23.29
N ARG A 254 -28.66 17.02 -22.14
CA ARG A 254 -30.04 16.67 -21.80
C ARG A 254 -30.79 17.77 -21.02
N GLY A 255 -30.09 18.80 -20.56
CA GLY A 255 -30.64 19.85 -19.72
C GLY A 255 -30.91 19.38 -18.28
N PRO A 256 -31.91 19.95 -17.59
CA PRO A 256 -32.31 19.49 -16.26
C PRO A 256 -32.76 18.03 -16.30
N ILE A 257 -32.26 17.23 -15.36
CA ILE A 257 -32.62 15.82 -15.20
C ILE A 257 -33.02 15.54 -13.75
N ILE A 258 -34.08 14.77 -13.57
CA ILE A 258 -34.60 14.37 -12.26
C ILE A 258 -34.83 12.87 -12.30
N GLY A 259 -34.40 12.16 -11.26
CA GLY A 259 -34.49 10.72 -11.19
C GLY A 259 -34.94 10.20 -9.85
N VAL A 260 -35.44 8.97 -9.89
CA VAL A 260 -35.80 8.18 -8.71
C VAL A 260 -35.13 6.82 -8.82
N GLY A 261 -34.73 6.27 -7.69
CA GLY A 261 -34.01 5.01 -7.66
C GLY A 261 -34.17 4.25 -6.37
N LEU A 262 -33.60 3.04 -6.38
CA LEU A 262 -33.59 2.12 -5.26
C LEU A 262 -32.19 1.57 -5.07
N ALA A 263 -31.80 1.42 -3.82
CA ALA A 263 -30.61 0.69 -3.42
C ALA A 263 -31.00 -0.71 -2.90
N PHE A 264 -30.17 -1.70 -3.18
CA PHE A 264 -30.39 -3.10 -2.87
C PHE A 264 -29.11 -3.81 -2.44
#